data_AF-A0A7M7JL78-F1
#
_entry.id   AF-A0A7M7JL78-F1
#
_cell.length_a   1.000
_cell.length_b   1.000
_cell.length_c   1.000
_cell.angle_alpha   90.00
_cell.angle_beta   90.00
_cell.angle_gamma   90.00
#
_symmetry.space_group_name_H-M   'P 1'
#
loop_
_entity.id
_entity.type
_entity.pdbx_description
1 polymer ?
#
loop_
_entity_poly.entity_id
_entity_poly.type
_entity_poly.pdbx_seq_one_letter_code
_entity_poly.pdbx_strand_id
1 'polypeptide(L)'
;MAFRRSHVVGLVLFALVLLSQRASVSQSTDFSEGLHPNKSDPGQPKGQCINVPCICTREYIPVCYKGQNYGNPCEARCAGARDSELVHGQCKNFSSCVCPRILDPVCLDGVTYSNRCIAECAMATVGRFAVGACDALYFDNRH
;
A
#
# COMPACT_ATOMS: atom_id res chain seq x y z
N MET A 1 30.15 -50.52 -30.60
CA MET A 1 29.76 -49.40 -29.72
C MET A 1 29.00 -49.95 -28.52
N ALA A 2 29.51 -49.79 -27.29
CA ALA A 2 28.79 -50.17 -26.07
C ALA A 2 28.92 -49.04 -25.02
N PHE A 3 27.79 -48.39 -24.79
CA PHE A 3 27.53 -47.27 -23.90
C PHE A 3 27.53 -47.77 -22.44
N ARG A 4 28.64 -47.65 -21.70
CA ARG A 4 28.68 -47.90 -20.24
C ARG A 4 29.62 -46.95 -19.50
N ARG A 5 29.40 -45.66 -19.66
CA ARG A 5 29.92 -44.61 -18.77
C ARG A 5 28.85 -43.53 -18.76
N SER A 6 28.09 -43.39 -17.67
CA SER A 6 27.44 -42.11 -17.27
C SER A 6 26.43 -42.20 -16.12
N HIS A 7 26.12 -43.37 -15.54
CA HIS A 7 25.20 -43.40 -14.38
C HIS A 7 25.85 -43.00 -13.05
N VAL A 8 27.15 -43.30 -12.85
CA VAL A 8 27.87 -42.98 -11.61
C VAL A 8 28.20 -41.48 -11.54
N VAL A 9 28.55 -40.86 -12.67
CA VAL A 9 28.85 -39.42 -12.74
C VAL A 9 27.60 -38.57 -12.45
N GLY A 10 26.43 -39.02 -12.94
CA GLY A 10 25.15 -38.35 -12.68
C GLY A 10 24.72 -38.44 -11.21
N LEU A 11 24.89 -39.59 -10.56
CA LEU A 11 24.58 -39.76 -9.13
C LEU A 11 25.49 -38.94 -8.21
N VAL A 12 26.78 -38.79 -8.56
CA VAL A 12 27.74 -37.97 -7.79
C VAL A 12 27.43 -36.47 -7.96
N LEU A 13 27.07 -36.02 -9.17
CA LEU A 13 26.64 -34.63 -9.40
C LEU A 13 25.34 -34.31 -8.66
N PHE A 14 24.38 -35.23 -8.62
CA PHE A 14 23.13 -35.05 -7.89
C PHE A 14 23.35 -35.00 -6.36
N ALA A 15 24.27 -35.82 -5.84
CA ALA A 15 24.63 -35.81 -4.42
C ALA A 15 25.34 -34.52 -3.98
N LEU A 16 26.16 -33.90 -4.84
CA LEU A 16 26.82 -32.62 -4.56
C LEU A 16 25.83 -31.43 -4.54
N VAL A 17 24.77 -31.46 -5.35
CA VAL A 17 23.71 -30.44 -5.36
C VAL A 17 22.81 -30.52 -4.12
N LEU A 18 22.69 -31.70 -3.49
CA LEU A 18 21.91 -31.89 -2.25
C LEU A 18 22.66 -31.44 -0.98
N LEU A 19 23.99 -31.30 -1.02
CA LEU A 19 24.80 -30.82 0.11
C LEU A 19 24.81 -29.29 0.23
N SER A 20 24.37 -28.54 -0.79
CA SER A 20 24.41 -27.06 -0.78
C SER A 20 23.08 -26.37 -0.47
N GLN A 21 21.98 -27.10 -0.20
CA GLN A 21 20.67 -26.49 0.12
C GLN A 21 20.34 -26.47 1.62
N ARG A 22 21.31 -26.16 2.47
CA ARG A 22 21.06 -25.76 3.87
C ARG A 22 21.71 -24.42 4.19
N ALA A 23 21.44 -23.41 3.38
CA ALA A 23 21.50 -22.04 3.83
C ALA A 23 20.12 -21.70 4.39
N SER A 24 20.00 -21.71 5.71
CA SER A 24 18.84 -21.14 6.40
C SER A 24 18.73 -19.68 5.97
N VAL A 25 17.78 -19.35 5.10
CA VAL A 25 17.28 -17.99 5.02
C VAL A 25 16.54 -17.76 6.32
N SER A 26 17.23 -17.17 7.29
CA SER A 26 16.58 -16.47 8.38
C SER A 26 15.78 -15.34 7.75
N GLN A 27 14.49 -15.58 7.46
CA GLN A 27 13.53 -14.49 7.42
C GLN A 27 13.42 -13.98 8.85
N SER A 28 14.38 -13.16 9.26
CA SER A 28 14.10 -12.13 10.23
C SER A 28 13.09 -11.22 9.55
N THR A 29 11.80 -11.46 9.80
CA THR A 29 10.85 -10.37 9.87
C THR A 29 11.29 -9.50 11.03
N ASP A 30 12.37 -8.73 10.81
CA ASP A 30 12.58 -7.47 11.50
C ASP A 30 11.53 -6.53 10.91
N PHE A 31 10.27 -6.79 11.30
CA PHE A 31 9.28 -5.77 11.29
C PHE A 31 9.73 -4.87 12.44
N SER A 32 10.53 -3.87 12.10
CA SER A 32 10.54 -2.63 12.86
C SER A 32 9.11 -2.09 12.78
N GLU A 33 8.23 -2.65 13.61
CA GLU A 33 6.97 -2.05 13.98
C GLU A 33 7.33 -0.62 14.34
N GLY A 34 6.82 0.31 13.54
CA GLY A 34 7.06 1.72 13.76
C GLY A 34 6.83 2.03 15.24
N LEU A 35 7.64 2.96 15.77
CA LEU A 35 7.55 3.49 17.13
C LEU A 35 6.25 4.31 17.34
N HIS A 36 5.13 3.79 16.87
CA HIS A 36 3.80 4.23 17.18
C HIS A 36 3.29 3.25 18.22
N PRO A 37 2.93 3.69 19.43
CA PRO A 37 2.41 2.79 20.45
C PRO A 37 1.22 2.02 19.88
N ASN A 38 1.34 0.70 19.90
CA ASN A 38 0.32 -0.23 19.49
C ASN A 38 -0.95 0.05 20.33
N LYS A 39 -2.04 0.48 19.69
CA LYS A 39 -3.31 0.82 20.34
C LYS A 39 -4.12 -0.41 20.77
N SER A 40 -3.52 -1.60 20.85
CA SER A 40 -4.26 -2.84 21.13
C SER A 40 -3.89 -3.58 22.41
N ASP A 41 -3.09 -3.00 23.33
CA ASP A 41 -2.88 -3.61 24.65
C ASP A 41 -4.03 -3.27 25.63
N PRO A 42 -4.89 -4.24 26.00
CA PRO A 42 -5.92 -4.06 27.01
C PRO A 42 -5.27 -4.19 28.40
N GLY A 43 -4.60 -3.13 28.85
CA GLY A 43 -3.97 -3.12 30.17
C GLY A 43 -3.09 -1.90 30.49
N GLN A 44 -2.78 -1.05 29.52
CA GLN A 44 -1.92 0.11 29.77
C GLN A 44 -2.75 1.28 30.32
N PRO A 45 -2.35 1.90 31.46
CA PRO A 45 -2.97 3.14 31.92
C PRO A 45 -2.89 4.18 30.80
N LYS A 46 -3.89 5.07 30.67
CA LYS A 46 -3.95 6.11 29.63
C LYS A 46 -2.69 6.98 29.71
N GLY A 47 -1.66 6.54 28.99
CA GLY A 47 -0.33 7.11 29.00
C GLY A 47 -0.39 8.48 28.35
N GLN A 48 0.23 9.44 29.01
CA GLN A 48 0.43 10.77 28.47
C GLN A 48 1.07 10.67 27.09
N CYS A 49 0.54 11.41 26.12
CA CYS A 49 1.06 11.43 24.76
C CYS A 49 2.50 11.95 24.79
N ILE A 50 3.47 11.04 24.83
CA ILE A 50 4.86 11.37 24.57
C ILE A 50 4.88 11.77 23.10
N ASN A 51 5.15 13.06 22.83
CA ASN A 51 5.40 13.53 21.49
C ASN A 51 6.77 12.98 21.07
N VAL A 52 6.77 11.76 20.55
CA VAL A 52 7.95 11.15 19.96
C VAL A 52 8.27 11.97 18.71
N PRO A 53 9.48 12.56 18.61
CA PRO A 53 9.86 13.27 17.40
C PRO A 53 9.76 12.33 16.21
N CYS A 54 9.20 12.82 15.12
CA CYS A 54 9.03 12.08 13.88
C CYS A 54 10.38 11.89 13.18
N ILE A 55 11.06 10.80 13.53
CA ILE A 55 12.36 10.43 12.94
C ILE A 55 12.09 9.52 11.75
N CYS A 56 12.28 10.07 10.56
CA CYS A 56 12.20 9.33 9.31
C CYS A 56 13.55 9.35 8.60
N THR A 57 13.85 8.25 7.93
CA THR A 57 14.93 8.16 6.96
C THR A 57 14.58 8.98 5.71
N ARG A 58 15.59 9.29 4.89
CA ARG A 58 15.44 10.19 3.71
C ARG A 58 15.29 9.45 2.38
N GLU A 59 14.95 8.16 2.41
CA GLU A 59 14.62 7.42 1.21
C GLU A 59 13.42 8.05 0.52
N TYR A 60 13.47 8.05 -0.82
CA TYR A 60 12.41 8.58 -1.64
C TYR A 60 11.55 7.44 -2.17
N ILE A 61 10.44 7.17 -1.48
CA ILE A 61 9.42 6.18 -1.83
C ILE A 61 8.08 6.91 -1.80
N PRO A 62 7.78 7.73 -2.83
CA PRO A 62 6.71 8.71 -2.75
C PRO A 62 5.35 8.05 -2.48
N VAL A 63 4.57 8.67 -1.60
CA VAL A 63 3.18 8.29 -1.34
C VAL A 63 2.27 9.52 -1.31
N CYS A 64 0.99 9.29 -1.62
CA CYS A 64 -0.06 10.27 -1.51
C CYS A 64 -0.96 9.94 -0.32
N TYR A 65 -1.20 10.92 0.55
CA TYR A 65 -2.15 10.83 1.65
C TYR A 65 -2.93 12.14 1.74
N LYS A 66 -4.27 12.05 1.70
CA LYS A 66 -5.19 13.22 1.73
C LYS A 66 -4.84 14.33 0.72
N GLY A 67 -4.39 13.94 -0.48
CA GLY A 67 -4.02 14.88 -1.54
C GLY A 67 -2.67 15.59 -1.33
N GLN A 68 -1.88 15.21 -0.32
CA GLN A 68 -0.53 15.71 -0.08
C GLN A 68 0.52 14.66 -0.43
N ASN A 69 1.62 15.12 -1.03
CA ASN A 69 2.79 14.29 -1.33
C ASN A 69 3.68 14.16 -0.10
N TYR A 70 4.08 12.93 0.22
CA TYR A 70 5.10 12.64 1.22
C TYR A 70 6.29 11.95 0.54
N GLY A 71 7.51 12.24 1.01
CA GLY A 71 8.74 11.69 0.44
C GLY A 71 8.83 10.18 0.63
N ASN A 72 8.27 9.68 1.74
CA ASN A 72 8.17 8.25 2.04
C ASN A 72 6.97 7.92 2.96
N PRO A 73 6.65 6.62 3.14
CA PRO A 73 5.58 6.19 4.03
C PRO A 73 5.77 6.59 5.50
N CYS A 74 7.02 6.73 5.98
CA CYS A 74 7.28 7.17 7.35
C CYS A 74 6.78 8.60 7.57
N GLU A 75 7.13 9.52 6.67
CA GLU A 75 6.67 10.91 6.72
C GLU A 75 5.14 11.01 6.68
N ALA A 76 4.48 10.17 5.88
CA ALA A 76 3.02 10.14 5.80
C ALA A 76 2.38 9.61 7.09
N ARG A 77 2.93 8.55 7.70
CA ARG A 77 2.49 8.04 9.01
C ARG A 77 2.69 9.06 10.12
N CYS A 78 3.76 9.85 10.04
CA CYS A 78 4.01 10.98 10.92
C CYS A 78 2.94 12.08 10.82
N ALA A 79 2.33 12.25 9.65
CA ALA A 79 1.15 13.08 9.45
C ALA A 79 -0.18 12.37 9.80
N GLY A 80 -0.11 11.17 10.40
CA GLY A 80 -1.26 10.41 10.86
C GLY A 80 -1.89 9.50 9.81
N ALA A 81 -1.21 9.20 8.71
CA ALA A 81 -1.68 8.21 7.75
C ALA A 81 -1.66 6.80 8.33
N ARG A 82 -2.66 5.98 7.98
CA ARG A 82 -2.62 4.53 8.10
C ARG A 82 -2.17 3.94 6.76
N ASP A 83 -1.55 2.76 6.79
CA ASP A 83 -1.07 2.12 5.55
C ASP A 83 -2.22 1.84 4.56
N SER A 84 -3.44 1.59 5.04
CA SER A 84 -4.63 1.42 4.20
C SER A 84 -5.11 2.70 3.50
N GLU A 85 -4.64 3.87 3.93
CA GLU A 85 -4.98 5.18 3.38
C GLU A 85 -3.87 5.74 2.47
N LEU A 86 -2.72 5.05 2.40
CA LEU A 86 -1.59 5.43 1.56
C LEU A 86 -1.79 4.94 0.11
N VAL A 87 -1.68 5.86 -0.84
CA VAL A 87 -1.58 5.53 -2.26
C VAL A 87 -0.12 5.60 -2.68
N HIS A 88 0.38 4.56 -3.35
CA HIS A 88 1.76 4.53 -3.85
C HIS A 88 1.96 5.55 -4.98
N GLY A 89 3.11 6.22 -4.96
CA GLY A 89 3.45 7.30 -5.88
C GLY A 89 3.02 8.68 -5.38
N GLN A 90 3.39 9.70 -6.14
CA GLN A 90 2.92 11.07 -5.87
C GLN A 90 1.40 11.17 -6.13
N CYS A 91 0.74 12.08 -5.44
CA CYS A 91 -0.62 12.48 -5.73
C CYS A 91 -0.75 12.87 -7.19
N LYS A 92 -1.75 12.28 -7.86
CA LYS A 92 -2.12 12.68 -9.21
C LYS A 92 -2.63 14.11 -9.13
N ASN A 93 -1.93 15.03 -9.76
CA ASN A 93 -2.44 16.38 -9.92
C ASN A 93 -3.54 16.32 -10.98
N PHE A 94 -4.80 16.53 -10.58
CA PHE A 94 -5.94 16.40 -11.50
C PHE A 94 -5.92 17.40 -12.66
N SER A 95 -5.00 18.36 -12.62
CA SER A 95 -4.69 19.24 -13.75
C SER A 95 -4.18 18.49 -14.99
N SER A 96 -3.73 17.23 -14.88
CA SER A 96 -3.30 16.40 -16.01
C SER A 96 -4.38 15.45 -16.54
N CYS A 97 -5.55 15.38 -15.91
CA CYS A 97 -6.63 14.52 -16.36
C CYS A 97 -7.24 15.05 -17.66
N VAL A 98 -7.02 14.36 -18.78
CA VAL A 98 -7.73 14.64 -20.03
C VAL A 98 -9.10 13.98 -19.96
N CYS A 99 -10.08 14.70 -19.40
CA CYS A 99 -11.46 14.26 -19.32
C CYS A 99 -12.37 15.13 -20.20
N PRO A 100 -13.40 14.55 -20.83
CA PRO A 100 -14.40 15.34 -21.53
C PRO A 100 -15.17 16.22 -20.53
N ARG A 101 -15.55 17.42 -20.97
CA ARG A 101 -16.39 18.34 -20.18
C ARG A 101 -17.87 17.98 -20.29
N ILE A 102 -18.20 16.73 -19.97
CA ILE A 102 -19.56 16.21 -19.92
C ILE A 102 -20.02 16.24 -18.46
N LEU A 103 -21.24 16.71 -18.22
CA LEU A 103 -21.88 16.67 -16.92
C LEU A 103 -22.72 15.39 -16.83
N ASP A 104 -22.15 14.37 -16.21
CA ASP A 104 -22.76 13.06 -15.96
C ASP A 104 -22.35 12.59 -14.56
N PRO A 105 -22.93 13.18 -13.50
CA PRO A 105 -22.37 13.10 -12.17
C PRO A 105 -22.36 11.68 -11.61
N VAL A 106 -21.32 11.36 -10.85
CA VAL A 106 -21.19 10.09 -10.12
C VAL A 106 -20.81 10.35 -8.67
N CYS A 107 -21.25 9.47 -7.77
CA CYS A 107 -20.87 9.48 -6.37
C CYS A 107 -19.85 8.38 -6.11
N LEU A 108 -18.67 8.76 -5.60
CA LEU A 108 -17.61 7.86 -5.16
C LEU A 108 -17.20 8.25 -3.75
N ASP A 109 -17.33 7.32 -2.80
CA ASP A 109 -16.99 7.50 -1.38
C ASP A 109 -17.57 8.77 -0.72
N GLY A 110 -18.77 9.17 -1.13
CA GLY A 110 -19.47 10.34 -0.60
C GLY A 110 -19.05 11.66 -1.25
N VAL A 111 -18.19 11.61 -2.28
CA VAL A 111 -17.78 12.76 -3.08
C VAL A 111 -18.47 12.71 -4.44
N THR A 112 -19.12 13.82 -4.80
CA THR A 112 -19.73 13.98 -6.12
C THR A 112 -18.69 14.46 -7.12
N TYR A 113 -18.51 13.70 -8.19
CA TYR A 113 -17.68 14.07 -9.33
C TYR A 113 -18.56 14.43 -10.52
N SER A 114 -18.16 15.43 -11.30
CA SER A 114 -18.93 15.92 -12.45
C SER A 114 -19.05 14.90 -13.59
N ASN A 115 -18.10 13.97 -13.68
CA ASN A 115 -18.24 12.75 -14.45
C ASN A 115 -17.32 11.63 -13.95
N ARG A 116 -17.58 10.42 -14.44
CA ARG A 116 -16.82 9.21 -14.14
C ARG A 116 -15.32 9.34 -14.42
N CYS A 117 -14.93 9.96 -15.54
CA CYS A 117 -13.51 10.13 -15.88
C CYS A 117 -12.79 10.95 -14.80
N ILE A 118 -13.40 12.03 -14.33
CA ILE A 118 -12.83 12.87 -13.28
C ILE A 118 -12.77 12.10 -11.95
N ALA A 119 -13.77 11.28 -11.64
CA ALA A 119 -13.79 10.43 -10.43
C ALA A 119 -12.67 9.37 -10.43
N GLU A 120 -12.51 8.63 -11.52
CA GLU A 120 -11.46 7.62 -11.68
C GLU A 120 -10.07 8.27 -11.65
N CYS A 121 -9.94 9.47 -12.24
CA CYS A 121 -8.70 10.22 -12.16
C CYS A 121 -8.40 10.69 -10.73
N ALA A 122 -9.44 11.06 -9.97
CA ALA A 122 -9.35 11.58 -8.61
C ALA A 122 -8.75 10.59 -7.60
N MET A 123 -9.17 9.33 -7.65
CA MET A 123 -8.88 8.40 -6.55
C MET A 123 -7.83 7.34 -6.89
N ALA A 124 -7.35 7.28 -8.14
CA ALA A 124 -6.37 6.29 -8.62
C ALA A 124 -6.74 4.81 -8.37
N THR A 125 -7.90 4.53 -7.77
CA THR A 125 -8.48 3.23 -7.49
C THR A 125 -9.80 3.11 -8.23
N VAL A 126 -10.11 1.88 -8.66
CA VAL A 126 -11.40 1.53 -9.23
C VAL A 126 -12.37 1.31 -8.07
N GLY A 127 -13.02 2.37 -7.60
CA GLY A 127 -14.05 2.29 -6.57
C GLY A 127 -15.42 1.89 -7.14
N ARG A 128 -16.38 1.54 -6.26
CA ARG A 128 -17.79 1.40 -6.67
C ARG A 128 -18.40 2.80 -6.83
N PHE A 129 -18.90 3.07 -8.02
CA PHE A 129 -19.62 4.30 -8.32
C PHE A 129 -21.11 4.11 -8.11
N ALA A 130 -21.79 5.09 -7.55
CA ALA A 130 -23.23 5.26 -7.72
C ALA A 130 -23.49 6.25 -8.86
N VAL A 131 -24.49 5.95 -9.68
CA VAL A 131 -24.95 6.84 -10.75
C VAL A 131 -25.64 8.04 -10.11
N GLY A 132 -25.30 9.26 -10.56
CA GLY A 132 -25.82 10.50 -10.01
C GLY A 132 -24.90 11.12 -8.95
N ALA A 133 -25.23 12.35 -8.55
CA ALA A 133 -24.57 13.01 -7.43
C ALA A 133 -24.85 12.28 -6.11
N CYS A 134 -23.97 12.45 -5.12
CA CYS A 134 -24.22 11.93 -3.78
C CYS A 134 -25.47 12.57 -3.19
N ASP A 135 -26.37 11.74 -2.67
CA ASP A 135 -27.56 12.17 -1.95
C ASP A 135 -27.46 11.83 -0.46
N ALA A 136 -28.47 12.23 0.32
CA ALA A 136 -28.54 11.91 1.74
C ALA A 136 -28.70 10.39 2.01
N LEU A 137 -29.18 9.62 1.03
CA LEU A 137 -29.41 8.18 1.14
C LEU A 137 -28.12 7.36 0.92
N TYR A 138 -27.09 7.97 0.33
CA TYR A 138 -25.76 7.38 0.19
C TYR A 138 -25.13 7.03 1.54
N PHE A 139 -25.44 7.78 2.61
CA PHE A 139 -24.91 7.51 3.96
C PHE A 139 -25.72 6.48 4.75
N ASP A 140 -26.97 6.21 4.37
CA ASP A 140 -27.88 5.31 5.10
C ASP A 140 -27.67 3.82 4.73
N ASN A 141 -27.13 3.54 3.54
CA ASN A 141 -27.00 2.18 3.00
C ASN A 141 -25.56 1.60 2.99
N ARG A 142 -24.62 2.17 3.75
CA ARG A 142 -23.29 1.55 3.96
C ARG A 142 -23.36 0.54 5.11
N HIS A 143 -23.80 -0.68 4.80
CA HIS A 143 -23.59 -1.88 5.63
C HIS A 143 -22.29 -2.59 5.23
#